data_AF-A0A7X8BXC4-F1
#
_entry.id   AF-A0A7X8BXC4-F1
#
_cell.length_a   1.000
_cell.length_b   1.000
_cell.length_c   1.000
_cell.angle_alpha   90.00
_cell.angle_beta   90.00
_cell.angle_gamma   90.00
#
_symmetry.space_group_name_H-M   'P 1'
#
loop_
_entity.id
_entity.type
_entity.pdbx_description
1 polymer ?
#
loop_
_entity_poly.entity_id
_entity_poly.type
_entity_poly.pdbx_seq_one_letter_code
_entity_poly.pdbx_strand_id
1 'polypeptide(L)'
;ALSHGETQITMVAIVGGFTDKTDGLPPLPCGRCRQIISEASYIANDDIEIISANIGFSKIIVTSILELLPAPFSAGDLNLKKKILEFKKRSFNHEN
;
A
#
# COMPACT_ATOMS: atom_id res chain seq x y z
N ALA A 1 -6.62 -0.87 -10.19
CA ALA A 1 -5.51 -1.85 -10.16
C ALA A 1 -6.06 -3.25 -9.91
N LEU A 2 -6.34 -3.64 -8.66
CA LEU A 2 -6.72 -5.03 -8.32
C LEU A 2 -7.93 -5.59 -9.10
N SER A 3 -8.98 -4.80 -9.32
CA SER A 3 -10.15 -5.24 -10.12
C SER A 3 -9.82 -5.54 -11.58
N HIS A 4 -8.66 -5.11 -12.07
CA HIS A 4 -8.14 -5.37 -13.41
C HIS A 4 -7.00 -6.41 -13.40
N GLY A 5 -6.75 -7.08 -12.27
CA GLY A 5 -5.70 -8.09 -12.13
C GLY A 5 -4.30 -7.52 -11.88
N GLU A 6 -4.16 -6.21 -11.75
CA GLU A 6 -2.85 -5.57 -11.52
C GLU A 6 -2.41 -5.71 -10.07
N THR A 7 -1.34 -6.47 -9.84
CA THR A 7 -0.74 -6.68 -8.51
C THR A 7 0.61 -5.99 -8.33
N GLN A 8 1.28 -5.61 -9.42
CA GLN A 8 2.57 -4.92 -9.39
C GLN A 8 2.35 -3.40 -9.34
N ILE A 9 1.97 -2.91 -8.16
CA ILE A 9 1.89 -1.48 -7.90
C ILE A 9 3.23 -1.05 -7.31
N THR A 10 3.89 -0.08 -7.92
CA THR A 10 5.19 0.46 -7.45
C THR A 10 5.07 1.87 -6.88
N MET A 11 3.97 2.57 -7.17
CA MET A 11 3.79 3.97 -6.78
C MET A 11 2.31 4.35 -6.64
N VAL A 12 2.03 5.28 -5.72
CA VAL A 12 0.72 5.93 -5.55
C VAL A 12 0.89 7.44 -5.46
N ALA A 13 0.15 8.17 -6.29
CA ALA A 13 0.03 9.62 -6.20
C ALA A 13 -1.27 10.02 -5.47
N ILE A 14 -1.16 10.98 -4.54
CA ILE A 14 -2.28 11.51 -3.76
C ILE A 14 -2.29 13.03 -3.93
N VAL A 15 -3.40 13.56 -4.43
CA VAL A 15 -3.62 15.00 -4.55
C VAL A 15 -4.86 15.36 -3.76
N GLY A 16 -4.76 16.38 -2.93
CA GLY A 16 -5.92 16.87 -2.19
C GLY A 16 -5.64 18.13 -1.40
N GLY A 17 -6.69 18.66 -0.77
CA GLY A 17 -6.69 19.94 -0.10
C GLY A 17 -8.04 20.63 -0.25
N PHE A 18 -8.11 21.90 0.13
CA PHE A 18 -9.29 22.72 -0.08
C PHE A 18 -9.11 23.61 -1.32
N THR A 19 -10.19 23.80 -2.09
CA THR A 19 -10.13 24.54 -3.35
C THR A 19 -9.96 26.05 -3.17
N ASP A 20 -10.39 26.58 -2.03
CA ASP A 20 -10.19 27.97 -1.60
C ASP A 20 -8.80 28.24 -1.03
N LYS A 21 -8.04 27.18 -0.69
CA LYS A 21 -6.66 27.26 -0.20
C LYS A 21 -5.76 26.19 -0.82
N THR A 22 -5.20 26.53 -1.98
CA THR A 22 -4.43 25.61 -2.82
C THR A 22 -2.98 25.38 -2.35
N ASP A 23 -2.46 26.22 -1.45
CA ASP A 23 -1.09 26.20 -0.92
C ASP A 23 -0.94 25.45 0.42
N GLY A 24 -2.00 24.74 0.84
CA GLY A 24 -2.02 23.91 2.03
C GLY A 24 -0.97 22.80 2.04
N LEU A 25 -0.89 22.07 3.15
CA LEU A 25 -0.01 20.90 3.23
C LEU A 25 -0.55 19.75 2.38
N PRO A 26 0.32 18.99 1.69
CA PRO A 26 -0.10 17.80 0.97
C PRO A 26 -0.74 16.76 1.90
N PRO A 27 -1.84 16.12 1.52
CA PRO A 27 -2.48 15.08 2.33
C PRO A 27 -1.68 13.78 2.27
N LEU A 28 -1.25 13.28 3.42
CA LEU A 28 -0.66 11.95 3.53
C LEU A 28 -1.78 10.89 3.68
N PRO A 29 -1.55 9.63 3.27
CA PRO A 29 -2.53 8.56 3.47
C PRO A 29 -2.81 8.38 4.97
N CYS A 30 -4.07 8.16 5.33
CA CYS A 30 -4.46 7.87 6.71
C CYS A 30 -4.01 6.43 7.12
N GLY A 31 -4.09 6.09 8.41
CA GLY A 31 -3.61 4.80 8.91
C GLY A 31 -4.19 3.58 8.20
N ARG A 32 -5.49 3.59 7.86
CA ARG A 32 -6.13 2.50 7.11
C ARG A 32 -5.57 2.38 5.69
N CYS A 33 -5.41 3.50 5.00
CA CYS A 33 -4.81 3.49 3.66
C CYS A 33 -3.38 3.00 3.71
N ARG A 34 -2.59 3.42 4.71
CA ARG A 34 -1.21 2.94 4.89
C ARG A 34 -1.16 1.42 5.05
N GLN A 35 -2.02 0.85 5.88
CA GLN A 35 -2.08 -0.61 6.05
C GLN A 35 -2.42 -1.34 4.73
N ILE A 36 -3.42 -0.86 3.99
CA ILE A 36 -3.80 -1.48 2.69
C ILE A 36 -2.66 -1.35 1.66
N ILE A 37 -2.00 -0.19 1.59
CA ILE A 37 -0.87 0.01 0.67
C ILE A 37 0.31 -0.86 1.10
N SER A 38 0.56 -1.03 2.40
CA SER A 38 1.61 -1.91 2.89
C SER A 38 1.36 -3.38 2.53
N GLU A 39 0.10 -3.83 2.56
CA GLU A 39 -0.26 -5.16 2.09
C GLU A 39 -0.05 -5.32 0.58
N ALA A 40 -0.37 -4.29 -0.21
CA ALA A 40 -0.08 -4.27 -1.64
C ALA A 40 1.43 -4.28 -1.93
N SER A 41 2.22 -3.53 -1.14
CA SER A 41 3.68 -3.51 -1.20
C SER A 41 4.27 -4.91 -0.94
N TYR A 42 3.73 -5.62 0.06
CA TYR A 42 4.13 -7.00 0.32
C TYR A 42 3.79 -7.94 -0.85
N ILE A 43 2.63 -7.78 -1.49
CA ILE A 43 2.23 -8.57 -2.66
C ILE A 43 3.14 -8.27 -3.86
N ALA A 44 3.44 -7.00 -4.10
CA ALA A 44 4.30 -6.55 -5.20
C ALA A 44 5.78 -6.88 -4.98
N ASN A 45 6.15 -7.23 -3.74
CA ASN A 45 7.52 -7.38 -3.27
C ASN A 45 8.37 -6.12 -3.56
N ASP A 46 7.78 -4.95 -3.30
CA ASP A 46 8.37 -3.65 -3.57
C ASP A 46 7.91 -2.62 -2.53
N ASP A 47 8.76 -1.66 -2.17
CA ASP A 47 8.40 -0.57 -1.25
C ASP A 47 7.70 0.55 -2.05
N ILE A 48 6.37 0.57 -1.99
CA ILE A 48 5.56 1.46 -2.81
C ILE A 48 5.87 2.93 -2.49
N GLU A 49 6.29 3.68 -3.51
CA GLU A 49 6.52 5.11 -3.41
C GLU A 49 5.21 5.89 -3.28
N ILE A 50 5.18 6.86 -2.37
CA ILE A 50 4.05 7.74 -2.12
C ILE A 50 4.44 9.16 -2.52
N ILE A 51 3.77 9.67 -3.55
CA ILE A 51 3.89 11.07 -3.96
C ILE A 51 2.62 11.79 -3.50
N SER A 52 2.76 12.76 -2.60
CA SER A 52 1.65 13.58 -2.13
C SER A 52 1.82 15.03 -2.54
N ALA A 53 0.78 15.63 -3.11
CA ALA A 53 0.76 17.03 -3.49
C ALA A 53 -0.50 17.74 -2.97
N ASN A 54 -0.36 19.04 -2.67
CA ASN A 54 -1.52 19.90 -2.50
C ASN A 54 -2.18 20.20 -3.86
N ILE A 55 -3.42 20.71 -3.86
CA ILE A 55 -4.16 21.01 -5.09
C ILE A 55 -3.41 21.99 -6.01
N GLY A 56 -2.66 22.93 -5.43
CA GLY A 56 -1.86 23.89 -6.21
C GLY A 56 -0.53 23.33 -6.72
N PHE A 57 -0.16 22.09 -6.39
CA PHE A 57 1.14 21.46 -6.68
C PHE A 57 2.36 22.27 -6.22
N SER A 58 2.17 23.26 -5.33
CA SER A 58 3.24 24.11 -4.81
C SER A 58 4.06 23.41 -3.72
N LYS A 59 3.53 22.33 -3.15
CA LYS A 59 4.22 21.47 -2.19
C LYS A 59 4.03 20.02 -2.61
N ILE A 60 5.14 19.30 -2.68
CA ILE A 60 5.19 17.88 -3.02
C ILE A 60 6.03 17.19 -1.96
N ILE A 61 5.54 16.06 -1.45
CA ILE A 61 6.25 15.17 -0.55
C ILE A 61 6.40 13.84 -1.29
N VAL A 62 7.63 13.32 -1.32
CA VAL A 62 7.95 11.98 -1.80
C VAL A 62 8.49 11.20 -0.61
N THR A 63 7.94 10.01 -0.39
CA THR A 63 8.29 9.10 0.72
C THR A 63 7.90 7.68 0.29
N SER A 64 8.13 6.68 1.13
CA SER A 64 7.68 5.31 0.88
C SER A 64 6.62 4.85 1.87
N ILE A 65 5.95 3.74 1.57
CA ILE A 65 4.98 3.19 2.50
C ILE A 65 5.64 2.66 3.79
N LEU A 66 6.84 2.10 3.71
CA LEU A 66 7.57 1.60 4.88
C LEU A 66 8.12 2.72 5.76
N GLU A 67 8.39 3.91 5.20
CA GLU A 67 8.69 5.11 5.99
C GLU A 67 7.44 5.64 6.73
N LEU A 68 6.28 5.61 6.08
CA LEU A 68 5.02 6.10 6.66
C LEU A 68 4.38 5.13 7.66
N LEU A 69 4.67 3.83 7.56
CA LEU A 69 4.20 2.79 8.46
C LEU A 69 5.34 1.80 8.76
N PRO A 70 6.27 2.17 9.67
CA PRO A 70 7.34 1.27 10.07
C PRO A 70 6.76 0.07 10.82
N ALA A 71 7.31 -1.12 10.53
CA ALA A 71 6.85 -2.39 11.10
C ALA A 71 5.33 -2.63 10.92
N PRO A 72 4.85 -2.71 9.66
CA PRO A 72 3.44 -2.91 9.40
C PRO A 72 2.96 -4.27 9.90
N PHE A 73 1.70 -4.33 10.32
CA PHE A 73 1.07 -5.58 10.70
C PHE A 73 0.96 -6.51 9.49
N SER A 74 1.32 -7.78 9.69
CA SER A 74 1.45 -8.76 8.60
C SER A 74 0.79 -10.11 8.94
N ALA A 75 0.71 -10.99 7.94
CA ALA A 75 0.28 -12.38 8.16
C ALA A 75 1.20 -13.17 9.12
N GLY A 76 2.44 -12.69 9.32
CA GLY A 76 3.37 -13.24 10.31
C GLY A 76 2.87 -13.07 11.74
N ASP A 77 2.27 -11.92 12.03
CA ASP A 77 1.78 -11.54 13.36
C ASP A 77 0.52 -12.34 13.75
N LEU A 78 -0.20 -12.85 12.76
CA LEU A 78 -1.35 -13.73 12.96
C LEU A 78 -0.96 -15.21 13.17
N ASN A 79 0.33 -15.56 13.19
CA ASN A 79 0.81 -16.96 13.21
C ASN A 79 0.24 -17.83 12.06
N LEU A 80 -0.20 -17.21 10.96
CA LEU A 80 -0.88 -17.91 9.87
C LEU A 80 0.07 -18.60 8.89
N LYS A 81 1.40 -18.39 9.00
CA LYS A 81 2.38 -18.95 8.06
C LYS A 81 2.22 -20.47 7.86
N LYS A 82 2.03 -21.24 8.94
CA LYS A 82 1.82 -22.69 8.87
C LYS A 82 0.50 -23.04 8.15
N LYS A 83 -0.60 -22.37 8.51
CA LYS A 83 -1.93 -22.60 7.95
C LYS A 83 -2.01 -22.26 6.45
N ILE A 84 -1.36 -21.18 6.04
CA ILE A 84 -1.26 -20.78 4.63
C ILE A 84 -0.46 -21.81 3.82
N LEU A 85 0.63 -22.31 4.37
CA LEU A 85 1.45 -23.35 3.72
C LEU A 85 0.66 -24.66 3.53
N GLU A 86 -0.13 -25.06 4.54
CA GLU A 86 -1.01 -26.22 4.47
C GLU A 86 -2.14 -26.05 3.44
N PHE A 87 -2.74 -24.86 3.37
CA PHE A 87 -3.78 -24.56 2.38
C PHE A 87 -3.23 -24.64 0.95
N LYS A 88 -2.06 -24.03 0.68
CA LYS A 88 -1.41 -24.13 -0.63
C LYS A 88 -1.11 -25.58 -1.03
N LYS A 89 -0.62 -26.42 -0.10
CA LYS A 89 -0.36 -27.84 -0.37
C LYS A 89 -1.64 -28.61 -0.76
N ARG A 90 -2.79 -28.29 -0.14
CA ARG A 90 -4.08 -28.93 -0.48
C ARG A 90 -4.61 -28.48 -1.84
N SER A 91 -4.51 -27.19 -2.16
CA SER A 91 -5.01 -26.66 -3.43
C SER A 91 -4.22 -27.12 -4.66
N PHE A 92 -2.92 -27.38 -4.53
CA PHE A 92 -2.09 -27.90 -5.64
C PHE A 92 -2.12 -29.43 -5.78
N ASN A 93 -2.71 -30.16 -4.83
CA ASN A 93 -2.83 -31.62 -4.89
C ASN A 93 -4.15 -32.10 -5.54
N HIS A 94 -4.98 -31.19 -6.08
CA HIS A 94 -6.24 -31.54 -6.73
C HIS A 94 -6.19 -31.53 -8.26
N GLU A 95 -4.99 -31.44 -8.85
CA GLU A 95 -4.75 -31.50 -10.31
C GLU A 95 -3.99 -32.76 -10.76
N ASN A 96 -4.03 -33.86 -9.98
CA ASN A 96 -3.56 -35.18 -10.40
C ASN A 96 -4.65 -36.24 -10.26
#